data_AF-A0A3Q9W860-F1
#
_entry.id   AF-A0A3Q9W860-F1
#
_cell.length_a   1.000
_cell.length_b   1.000
_cell.length_c   1.000
_cell.angle_alpha   90.00
_cell.angle_beta   90.00
_cell.angle_gamma   90.00
#
_symmetry.space_group_name_H-M   'P 1'
#
loop_
_entity.id
_entity.type
_entity.pdbx_description
1 polymer ?
#
loop_
_entity_poly.entity_id
_entity_poly.type
_entity_poly.pdbx_seq_one_letter_code
_entity_poly.pdbx_strand_id
1 'polypeptide(L)'
;MTLCKIESFIKFDDDNQPVLDDDGIPALLPKPATKSVQDLERVIALGKPHQVIGQFAELVALDEQWRFAVDYVEYLKAVKAADSFGVEPPNEPIQPPTKTIQEVLEPYIRAQFKRLRAKLVAAITVVVDDMEFDGDEESQTRMARACQFMSDTDEIDWILADNTAVKVTKATLMQAGRLAGLRQAELWVK
;
A
#
# COMPACT_ATOMS: atom_id res chain seq x y z
N MET A 1 0.26 -28.77 27.37
CA MET A 1 0.20 -27.30 27.19
C MET A 1 0.54 -27.02 25.73
N THR A 2 -0.40 -26.53 24.94
CA THR A 2 -0.23 -26.41 23.47
C THR A 2 0.55 -25.13 23.15
N LEU A 3 1.89 -25.23 23.16
CA LEU A 3 2.81 -24.12 22.86
C LEU A 3 2.75 -23.66 21.39
N CYS A 4 2.13 -24.45 20.52
CA CYS A 4 1.92 -24.17 19.09
C CYS A 4 1.35 -22.76 18.80
N LYS A 5 0.60 -22.16 19.74
CA LYS A 5 0.01 -20.83 19.54
C LYS A 5 1.01 -19.67 19.55
N ILE A 6 2.14 -19.81 20.25
CA ILE A 6 3.12 -18.71 20.42
C ILE A 6 4.58 -19.17 20.20
N GLU A 7 4.76 -20.34 19.58
CA GLU A 7 6.07 -20.99 19.43
C GLU A 7 7.12 -20.09 18.78
N SER A 8 6.73 -19.29 17.79
CA SER A 8 7.64 -18.34 17.11
C SER A 8 8.08 -17.14 17.97
N PHE A 9 7.56 -17.00 19.20
CA PHE A 9 7.76 -15.83 20.06
C PHE A 9 8.36 -16.18 21.44
N ILE A 10 8.63 -17.45 21.72
CA ILE A 10 9.22 -17.90 22.98
C ILE A 10 10.70 -18.24 22.84
N LYS A 11 11.42 -18.17 23.94
CA LYS A 11 12.84 -18.57 24.02
C LYS A 11 12.96 -20.08 24.13
N PHE A 12 13.94 -20.64 23.42
CA PHE A 12 14.35 -22.03 23.56
C PHE A 12 15.79 -22.11 24.10
N ASP A 13 16.08 -23.14 24.88
CA ASP A 13 17.43 -23.47 25.34
C ASP A 13 18.22 -24.27 24.29
N ASP A 14 19.45 -24.66 24.64
CA ASP A 14 20.35 -25.40 23.75
C ASP A 14 19.83 -26.81 23.38
N ASP A 15 18.90 -27.36 24.18
CA ASP A 15 18.24 -28.65 23.96
C ASP A 15 16.90 -28.50 23.20
N ASN A 16 16.63 -27.31 22.66
CA ASN A 16 15.40 -26.97 21.95
C ASN A 16 14.14 -27.15 22.81
N GLN A 17 14.26 -26.93 24.13
CA GLN A 17 13.15 -26.88 25.08
C GLN A 17 12.77 -25.42 25.38
N PRO A 18 11.48 -25.13 25.59
CA PRO A 18 11.04 -23.78 25.93
C PRO A 18 11.60 -23.37 27.29
N VAL A 19 12.19 -22.17 27.36
CA VAL A 19 12.64 -21.59 28.63
C VAL A 19 11.41 -21.15 29.42
N LEU A 20 11.21 -21.73 30.60
CA LEU A 20 10.08 -21.44 31.49
C LEU A 20 10.53 -20.66 32.73
N ASP A 21 9.64 -19.86 33.31
CA ASP A 21 9.81 -19.28 34.63
C ASP A 21 9.47 -20.28 35.76
N ASP A 22 9.58 -19.84 37.02
CA ASP A 22 9.30 -20.67 38.20
C ASP A 22 7.86 -21.21 38.24
N ASP A 23 6.93 -20.55 37.55
CA ASP A 23 5.52 -20.93 37.45
C ASP A 23 5.24 -21.86 36.25
N GLY A 24 6.26 -22.19 35.46
CA GLY A 24 6.17 -23.00 34.25
C GLY A 24 5.63 -22.23 33.04
N ILE A 25 5.73 -20.91 33.05
CA ILE A 25 5.22 -20.02 31.98
C ILE A 25 6.36 -19.70 31.01
N PRO A 26 6.15 -19.83 29.68
CA PRO A 26 7.20 -19.56 28.70
C PRO A 26 7.69 -18.11 28.70
N ALA A 27 9.02 -17.96 28.67
CA ALA A 27 9.66 -16.66 28.51
C ALA A 27 9.59 -16.20 27.04
N LEU A 28 9.04 -15.01 26.80
CA LEU A 28 9.01 -14.40 25.47
C LEU A 28 10.39 -13.91 25.02
N LEU A 29 10.61 -13.93 23.70
CA LEU A 29 11.70 -13.21 23.04
C LEU A 29 11.55 -11.69 23.25
N PRO A 30 12.58 -10.87 23.00
CA PRO A 30 12.39 -9.42 22.90
C PRO A 30 11.37 -9.09 21.80
N LYS A 31 10.61 -8.00 21.97
CA LYS A 31 9.66 -7.55 20.93
C LYS A 31 10.39 -7.43 19.58
N PRO A 32 9.91 -8.12 18.52
CA PRO A 32 10.51 -7.99 17.21
C PRO A 32 10.31 -6.58 16.65
N ALA A 33 11.15 -6.19 15.69
CA ALA A 33 10.93 -4.96 14.95
C ALA A 33 9.59 -5.07 14.18
N THR A 34 8.66 -4.16 14.46
CA THR A 34 7.31 -4.16 13.86
C THR A 34 6.94 -2.78 13.30
N LYS A 35 5.77 -2.67 12.65
CA LYS A 35 5.19 -1.41 12.17
C LYS A 35 3.74 -1.29 12.55
N SER A 36 3.29 -0.05 12.76
CA SER A 36 1.88 0.23 12.99
C SER A 36 1.11 0.33 11.67
N VAL A 37 -0.22 0.20 11.75
CA VAL A 37 -1.11 0.49 10.61
C VAL A 37 -0.93 1.93 10.11
N GLN A 38 -0.68 2.89 11.00
CA GLN A 38 -0.43 4.28 10.63
C GLN A 38 0.87 4.45 9.81
N ASP A 39 1.91 3.68 10.14
CA ASP A 39 3.15 3.67 9.37
C ASP A 39 2.92 3.12 7.95
N LEU A 40 2.13 2.04 7.84
CA LEU A 40 1.72 1.46 6.57
C LEU A 40 0.93 2.48 5.73
N GLU A 41 -0.07 3.14 6.32
CA GLU A 41 -0.86 4.18 5.67
C GLU A 41 0.00 5.34 5.19
N ARG A 42 1.02 5.72 5.97
CA ARG A 42 1.97 6.77 5.60
C ARG A 42 2.80 6.38 4.37
N VAL A 43 3.37 5.17 4.31
CA VAL A 43 4.18 4.76 3.14
C VAL A 43 3.33 4.60 1.88
N ILE A 44 2.08 4.16 2.04
CA ILE A 44 1.04 4.11 1.01
C ILE A 44 0.70 5.52 0.51
N ALA A 45 0.58 6.51 1.40
CA ALA A 45 0.31 7.89 1.05
C ALA A 45 1.49 8.57 0.33
N LEU A 46 2.71 8.25 0.75
CA LEU A 46 3.94 8.72 0.09
C LEU A 46 4.19 8.06 -1.28
N GLY A 47 3.36 7.08 -1.67
CA GLY A 47 3.52 6.37 -2.93
C GLY A 47 4.85 5.63 -3.03
N LYS A 48 5.30 5.03 -1.92
CA LYS A 48 6.54 4.24 -1.90
C LYS A 48 6.43 3.03 -2.83
N PRO A 49 7.56 2.45 -3.29
CA PRO A 49 7.55 1.26 -4.14
C PRO A 49 6.78 0.10 -3.50
N HIS A 50 6.14 -0.73 -4.32
CA HIS A 50 5.32 -1.86 -3.87
C HIS A 50 6.06 -2.79 -2.90
N GLN A 51 7.35 -3.05 -3.15
CA GLN A 51 8.19 -3.85 -2.24
C GLN A 51 8.27 -3.25 -0.83
N VAL A 52 8.41 -1.92 -0.71
CA VAL A 52 8.48 -1.24 0.58
C VAL A 52 7.12 -1.29 1.30
N ILE A 53 6.03 -1.13 0.55
CA ILE A 53 4.67 -1.26 1.11
C ILE A 53 4.44 -2.70 1.61
N GLY A 54 4.87 -3.71 0.84
CA GLY A 54 4.79 -5.12 1.22
C GLY A 54 5.53 -5.43 2.52
N GLN A 55 6.76 -4.94 2.67
CA GLN A 55 7.54 -5.08 3.91
C GLN A 55 6.81 -4.46 5.12
N PHE A 56 6.18 -3.29 4.96
CA PHE A 56 5.41 -2.69 6.06
C PHE A 56 4.17 -3.53 6.40
N ALA A 57 3.51 -4.12 5.40
CA ALA A 57 2.36 -4.99 5.63
C ALA A 57 2.75 -6.27 6.41
N GLU A 58 3.89 -6.89 6.08
CA GLU A 58 4.45 -8.01 6.86
C GLU A 58 4.71 -7.62 8.32
N LEU A 59 5.33 -6.45 8.53
CA LEU A 59 5.65 -5.95 9.88
C LEU A 59 4.41 -5.57 10.69
N VAL A 60 3.30 -5.20 10.03
CA VAL A 60 1.99 -4.98 10.67
C VAL A 60 1.37 -6.32 11.09
N ALA A 61 1.37 -7.33 10.21
CA ALA A 61 0.88 -8.66 10.56
C ALA A 61 1.68 -9.29 11.71
N LEU A 62 3.00 -9.08 11.71
CA LEU A 62 3.89 -9.53 12.79
C LEU A 62 3.56 -8.86 14.14
N ASP A 63 3.20 -7.57 14.15
CA ASP A 63 2.82 -6.87 15.38
C ASP A 63 1.57 -7.48 16.01
N GLU A 64 0.58 -7.85 15.20
CA GLU A 64 -0.66 -8.47 15.66
C GLU A 64 -0.41 -9.84 16.30
N GLN A 65 0.44 -10.66 15.69
CA GLN A 65 0.84 -11.96 16.25
C GLN A 65 1.69 -11.81 17.53
N TRP A 66 2.61 -10.85 17.55
CA TRP A 66 3.39 -10.54 18.75
C TRP A 66 2.51 -10.09 19.93
N ARG A 67 1.53 -9.22 19.67
CA ARG A 67 0.57 -8.76 20.69
C ARG A 67 -0.24 -9.92 21.26
N PHE A 68 -0.72 -10.82 20.39
CA PHE A 68 -1.38 -12.03 20.84
C PHE A 68 -0.47 -12.89 21.74
N ALA A 69 0.82 -13.03 21.41
CA ALA A 69 1.74 -13.80 22.23
C ALA A 69 1.92 -13.22 23.64
N VAL A 70 1.97 -11.89 23.76
CA VAL A 70 1.97 -11.18 25.04
C VAL A 70 0.67 -11.44 25.81
N ASP A 71 -0.48 -11.24 25.17
CA ASP A 71 -1.79 -11.44 25.79
C ASP A 71 -1.98 -12.90 26.25
N TYR A 72 -1.47 -13.86 25.48
CA TYR A 72 -1.53 -15.28 25.82
C TYR A 72 -0.65 -15.64 27.02
N VAL A 73 0.55 -15.06 27.14
CA VAL A 73 1.40 -15.25 28.33
C VAL A 73 0.76 -14.64 29.57
N GLU A 74 0.14 -13.46 29.46
CA GLU A 74 -0.62 -12.86 30.57
C GLU A 74 -1.84 -13.70 30.96
N TYR A 75 -2.52 -14.30 29.98
CA TYR A 75 -3.58 -15.29 30.22
C TYR A 75 -3.05 -16.50 31.02
N LEU A 76 -1.89 -17.06 30.69
CA LEU A 76 -1.30 -18.19 31.42
C LEU A 76 -1.01 -17.83 32.89
N LYS A 77 -0.49 -16.63 33.14
CA LYS A 77 -0.29 -16.10 34.51
C LYS A 77 -1.61 -16.00 35.26
N ALA A 78 -2.64 -15.47 34.60
CA ALA A 78 -3.96 -15.32 35.21
C ALA A 78 -4.65 -16.67 35.49
N VAL A 79 -4.48 -17.68 34.63
CA VAL A 79 -4.94 -19.05 34.89
C VAL A 79 -4.25 -19.65 36.12
N LYS A 80 -2.93 -19.50 36.23
CA LYS A 80 -2.16 -19.97 37.38
C LYS A 80 -2.58 -19.29 38.69
N ALA A 81 -2.80 -17.97 38.64
CA ALA A 81 -3.33 -17.23 39.76
C ALA A 81 -4.74 -17.72 40.14
N ALA A 82 -5.62 -17.91 39.15
CA ALA A 82 -6.98 -18.39 39.37
C ALA A 82 -7.01 -19.76 40.05
N ASP A 83 -6.18 -20.69 39.59
CA ASP A 83 -5.99 -22.02 40.19
C ASP A 83 -5.53 -21.91 41.65
N SER A 84 -4.58 -21.03 41.94
CA SER A 84 -4.07 -20.79 43.31
C SER A 84 -5.13 -20.21 44.26
N PHE A 85 -6.08 -19.43 43.73
CA PHE A 85 -7.17 -18.82 44.51
C PHE A 85 -8.49 -19.60 44.44
N GLY A 86 -8.55 -20.72 43.71
CA GLY A 86 -9.78 -21.50 43.52
C GLY A 86 -10.90 -20.72 42.82
N VAL A 87 -10.56 -19.74 41.99
CA VAL A 87 -11.52 -18.95 41.20
C VAL A 87 -11.56 -19.43 39.75
N GLU A 88 -12.65 -19.10 39.06
CA GLU A 88 -12.78 -19.42 37.64
C GLU A 88 -11.68 -18.70 36.83
N PRO A 89 -10.96 -19.41 35.94
CA PRO A 89 -9.95 -18.79 35.10
C PRO A 89 -10.58 -17.80 34.11
N PRO A 90 -9.82 -16.79 33.65
CA PRO A 90 -10.29 -15.91 32.59
C PRO A 90 -10.52 -16.67 31.28
N ASN A 91 -11.25 -16.05 30.36
CA ASN A 91 -11.39 -16.59 29.01
C ASN A 91 -10.05 -16.56 28.27
N GLU A 92 -9.76 -17.63 27.52
CA GLU A 92 -8.58 -17.70 26.67
C GLU A 92 -8.66 -16.67 25.53
N PRO A 93 -7.58 -15.92 25.24
CA PRO A 93 -7.57 -14.98 24.13
C PRO A 93 -7.65 -15.73 22.80
N ILE A 94 -8.41 -15.16 21.86
CA ILE A 94 -8.57 -15.72 20.52
C ILE A 94 -7.36 -15.34 19.67
N GLN A 95 -6.67 -16.33 19.10
CA GLN A 95 -5.54 -16.09 18.21
C GLN A 95 -6.01 -15.40 16.91
N PRO A 96 -5.44 -14.24 16.54
CA PRO A 96 -5.74 -13.63 15.27
C PRO A 96 -5.19 -14.49 14.13
N PRO A 97 -5.89 -14.57 12.98
CA PRO A 97 -5.36 -15.25 11.81
C PRO A 97 -4.07 -14.59 11.34
N THR A 98 -3.11 -15.39 10.87
CA THR A 98 -1.91 -14.87 10.23
C THR A 98 -2.27 -14.30 8.87
N LYS A 99 -2.34 -12.96 8.79
CA LYS A 99 -2.66 -12.26 7.55
C LYS A 99 -1.46 -12.28 6.60
N THR A 100 -1.74 -12.60 5.34
CA THR A 100 -0.85 -12.38 4.21
C THR A 100 -0.72 -10.89 3.90
N ILE A 101 0.32 -10.52 3.14
CA ILE A 101 0.48 -9.15 2.60
C ILE A 101 -0.79 -8.69 1.88
N GLN A 102 -1.41 -9.58 1.11
CA GLN A 102 -2.60 -9.27 0.33
C GLN A 102 -3.78 -8.90 1.22
N GLU A 103 -4.04 -9.67 2.26
CA GLU A 103 -5.14 -9.41 3.21
C GLU A 103 -4.92 -8.12 4.01
N VAL A 104 -3.66 -7.82 4.39
CA VAL A 104 -3.32 -6.55 5.04
C VAL A 104 -3.54 -5.37 4.09
N LEU A 105 -3.23 -5.54 2.80
CA LEU A 105 -3.32 -4.47 1.81
C LEU A 105 -4.71 -4.29 1.21
N GLU A 106 -5.61 -5.27 1.31
CA GLU A 106 -6.94 -5.28 0.70
C GLU A 106 -7.75 -3.99 0.91
N PRO A 107 -7.80 -3.38 2.11
CA PRO A 107 -8.50 -2.11 2.33
C PRO A 107 -7.94 -0.94 1.50
N TYR A 108 -6.67 -1.03 1.10
CA TYR A 108 -5.94 0.05 0.44
C TYR A 108 -5.85 -0.12 -1.08
N ILE A 109 -6.09 -1.33 -1.61
CA ILE A 109 -5.93 -1.67 -3.03
C ILE A 109 -6.65 -0.67 -3.93
N ARG A 110 -7.96 -0.44 -3.69
CA ARG A 110 -8.76 0.45 -4.54
C ARG A 110 -8.24 1.90 -4.52
N ALA A 111 -7.82 2.38 -3.36
CA ALA A 111 -7.28 3.73 -3.22
C ALA A 111 -5.88 3.87 -3.86
N GLN A 112 -5.09 2.81 -3.83
CA GLN A 112 -3.78 2.75 -4.50
C GLN A 112 -3.95 2.73 -6.02
N PHE A 113 -4.83 1.91 -6.58
CA PHE A 113 -5.14 1.90 -8.01
C PHE A 113 -5.59 3.28 -8.52
N LYS A 114 -6.52 3.92 -7.80
CA LYS A 114 -6.97 5.28 -8.16
C LYS A 114 -5.81 6.29 -8.19
N ARG A 115 -4.93 6.25 -7.17
CA ARG A 115 -3.78 7.16 -7.07
C ARG A 115 -2.72 6.90 -8.14
N LEU A 116 -2.37 5.63 -8.35
CA LEU A 116 -1.40 5.24 -9.37
C LEU A 116 -1.87 5.68 -10.75
N ARG A 117 -3.12 5.38 -11.08
CA ARG A 117 -3.72 5.78 -12.34
C ARG A 117 -3.77 7.30 -12.52
N ALA A 118 -4.14 8.06 -11.49
CA ALA A 118 -4.11 9.53 -11.57
C ALA A 118 -2.70 10.06 -11.87
N LYS A 119 -1.66 9.48 -11.25
CA LYS A 119 -0.26 9.80 -11.56
C LYS A 119 0.12 9.43 -13.00
N LEU A 120 -0.30 8.26 -13.46
CA LEU A 120 -0.01 7.81 -14.82
C LEU A 120 -0.71 8.68 -15.86
N VAL A 121 -1.95 9.11 -15.61
CA VAL A 121 -2.69 10.04 -16.47
C VAL A 121 -2.02 11.41 -16.51
N ALA A 122 -1.60 11.93 -15.36
CA ALA A 122 -0.89 13.21 -15.27
C ALA A 122 0.49 13.20 -15.94
N ALA A 123 1.05 12.02 -16.21
CA ALA A 123 2.36 11.85 -16.85
C ALA A 123 2.24 11.45 -18.34
N ILE A 124 1.04 11.47 -18.93
CA ILE A 124 0.87 11.15 -20.34
C ILE A 124 1.55 12.22 -21.18
N THR A 125 2.45 11.80 -22.06
CA THR A 125 2.91 12.62 -23.19
C THR A 125 2.66 11.88 -24.51
N VAL A 126 2.50 12.64 -25.59
CA VAL A 126 2.29 12.10 -26.94
C VAL A 126 3.09 12.89 -27.96
N VAL A 127 3.60 12.19 -28.98
CA VAL A 127 4.41 12.80 -30.04
C VAL A 127 3.60 12.92 -31.33
N VAL A 128 3.58 14.11 -31.91
CA VAL A 128 2.99 14.41 -33.23
C VAL A 128 3.95 15.32 -33.98
N ASP A 129 4.35 14.94 -35.19
CA ASP A 129 5.28 15.72 -36.04
C ASP A 129 6.55 16.16 -35.28
N ASP A 130 7.17 15.21 -34.57
CA ASP A 130 8.35 15.41 -33.72
C ASP A 130 8.17 16.40 -32.55
N MET A 131 6.95 16.83 -32.25
CA MET A 131 6.59 17.66 -31.10
C MET A 131 5.98 16.81 -29.98
N GLU A 132 6.48 16.95 -28.75
CA GLU A 132 5.98 16.24 -27.57
C GLU A 132 4.96 17.10 -26.80
N PHE A 133 3.72 16.64 -26.76
CA PHE A 133 2.61 17.31 -26.09
C PHE A 133 2.30 16.63 -24.75
N ASP A 134 1.98 17.45 -23.74
CA ASP A 134 1.28 16.95 -22.56
C ASP A 134 -0.08 16.38 -22.97
N GLY A 135 -0.41 15.20 -22.44
CA GLY A 135 -1.63 14.46 -22.74
C GLY A 135 -2.50 14.16 -21.51
N ASP A 136 -2.25 14.85 -20.39
CA ASP A 136 -3.13 14.78 -19.22
C ASP A 136 -4.53 15.36 -19.49
N GLU A 137 -5.45 15.24 -18.53
CA GLU A 137 -6.85 15.66 -18.70
C GLU A 137 -6.99 17.17 -18.95
N GLU A 138 -6.13 17.98 -18.34
CA GLU A 138 -6.12 19.43 -18.54
C GLU A 138 -5.67 19.78 -19.95
N SER A 139 -4.60 19.14 -20.43
CA SER A 139 -4.05 19.34 -21.77
C SER A 139 -5.02 18.88 -22.85
N GLN A 140 -5.68 17.74 -22.67
CA GLN A 140 -6.75 17.29 -23.58
C GLN A 140 -7.91 18.29 -23.63
N THR A 141 -8.32 18.84 -22.48
CA THR A 141 -9.36 19.87 -22.42
C THR A 141 -8.91 21.14 -23.15
N ARG A 142 -7.65 21.56 -22.96
CA ARG A 142 -7.06 22.72 -23.64
C ARG A 142 -7.00 22.53 -25.15
N MET A 143 -6.61 21.34 -25.62
CA MET A 143 -6.56 20.99 -27.04
C MET A 143 -7.96 21.01 -27.64
N ALA A 144 -8.93 20.35 -27.01
CA ALA A 144 -10.31 20.31 -27.48
C ALA A 144 -10.92 21.71 -27.57
N ARG A 145 -10.66 22.55 -26.56
CA ARG A 145 -11.13 23.94 -26.53
C ARG A 145 -10.48 24.78 -27.63
N ALA A 146 -9.18 24.65 -27.87
CA ALA A 146 -8.50 25.34 -28.98
C ALA A 146 -9.13 24.95 -30.32
N CYS A 147 -9.28 23.65 -30.57
CA CYS A 147 -9.88 23.12 -31.80
C CYS A 147 -11.31 23.59 -32.05
N GLN A 148 -12.09 23.89 -31.00
CA GLN A 148 -13.46 24.40 -31.12
C GLN A 148 -13.53 25.78 -31.79
N PHE A 149 -12.51 26.63 -31.59
CA PHE A 149 -12.50 28.01 -32.08
C PHE A 149 -11.57 28.22 -33.28
N MET A 150 -10.68 27.27 -33.57
CA MET A 150 -9.77 27.33 -34.72
C MET A 150 -10.48 26.98 -36.03
N SER A 151 -10.20 27.76 -37.07
CA SER A 151 -10.38 27.37 -38.46
C SER A 151 -9.31 26.35 -38.88
N ASP A 152 -9.50 25.68 -40.02
CA ASP A 152 -8.56 24.67 -40.50
C ASP A 152 -7.24 25.28 -41.03
N THR A 153 -7.22 26.60 -41.24
CA THR A 153 -6.03 27.36 -41.67
C THR A 153 -5.36 28.13 -40.53
N ASP A 154 -5.92 28.09 -39.32
CA ASP A 154 -5.38 28.82 -38.18
C ASP A 154 -4.13 28.12 -37.61
N GLU A 155 -3.18 28.94 -37.17
CA GLU A 155 -2.09 28.52 -36.31
C GLU A 155 -2.15 29.29 -34.99
N ILE A 156 -1.93 28.59 -33.87
CA ILE A 156 -1.84 29.21 -32.55
C ILE A 156 -0.49 28.91 -31.90
N ASP A 157 -0.07 29.77 -30.98
CA ASP A 157 1.06 29.48 -30.10
C ASP A 157 0.65 28.42 -29.08
N TRP A 158 1.51 27.43 -28.90
CA TRP A 158 1.31 26.34 -27.97
C TRP A 158 2.60 26.02 -27.22
N ILE A 159 2.46 25.63 -25.95
CA ILE A 159 3.57 25.20 -25.10
C ILE A 159 3.60 23.67 -25.05
N LEU A 160 4.73 23.09 -25.49
CA LEU A 160 5.00 21.64 -25.45
C LEU A 160 5.39 21.17 -24.04
N ALA A 161 5.47 19.86 -23.85
CA ALA A 161 5.80 19.24 -22.55
C ALA A 161 7.19 19.63 -22.02
N ASP A 162 8.13 19.96 -22.93
CA ASP A 162 9.46 20.46 -22.60
C ASP A 162 9.49 21.98 -22.33
N ASN A 163 8.32 22.62 -22.28
CA ASN A 163 8.10 24.06 -22.13
C ASN A 163 8.54 24.91 -23.34
N THR A 164 8.80 24.31 -24.50
CA THR A 164 9.07 25.09 -25.72
C THR A 164 7.78 25.64 -26.33
N ALA A 165 7.86 26.85 -26.89
CA ALA A 165 6.74 27.48 -27.58
C ALA A 165 6.83 27.21 -29.09
N VAL A 166 5.75 26.70 -29.68
CA VAL A 166 5.65 26.35 -31.11
C VAL A 166 4.36 26.85 -31.72
N LYS A 167 4.32 26.99 -33.05
CA LYS A 167 3.08 27.19 -33.80
C LYS A 167 2.48 25.84 -34.16
N VAL A 168 1.20 25.65 -33.85
CA VAL A 168 0.49 24.39 -34.13
C VAL A 168 -0.80 24.65 -34.88
N THR A 169 -1.12 23.72 -35.77
CA THR A 169 -2.38 23.71 -36.51
C THR A 169 -3.47 22.99 -35.72
N LYS A 170 -4.73 23.19 -36.12
CA LYS A 170 -5.86 22.43 -35.59
C LYS A 170 -5.70 20.92 -35.80
N ALA A 171 -5.18 20.50 -36.96
CA ALA A 171 -4.97 19.09 -37.28
C ALA A 171 -3.98 18.43 -36.30
N THR A 172 -2.87 19.11 -36.00
CA THR A 172 -1.87 18.66 -35.03
C THR A 172 -2.48 18.48 -33.64
N LEU A 173 -3.24 19.47 -33.14
CA LEU A 173 -3.89 19.40 -31.83
C LEU A 173 -4.97 18.31 -31.75
N MET A 174 -5.74 18.09 -32.83
CA MET A 174 -6.70 16.99 -32.89
C MET A 174 -6.01 15.63 -32.83
N GLN A 175 -4.88 15.46 -33.54
CA GLN A 175 -4.10 14.23 -33.49
C GLN A 175 -3.49 13.99 -32.11
N ALA A 176 -2.90 15.03 -31.50
CA ALA A 176 -2.34 14.96 -30.15
C ALA A 176 -3.43 14.57 -29.13
N GLY A 177 -4.57 15.26 -29.15
CA GLY A 177 -5.70 14.94 -28.26
C GLY A 177 -6.23 13.53 -28.46
N ARG A 178 -6.31 13.04 -29.71
CA ARG A 178 -6.70 11.65 -29.99
C ARG A 178 -5.70 10.65 -29.41
N LEU A 179 -4.40 10.85 -29.61
CA LEU A 179 -3.38 9.95 -29.06
C LEU A 179 -3.40 9.96 -27.53
N ALA A 180 -3.57 11.13 -26.92
CA ALA A 180 -3.67 11.27 -25.46
C ALA A 180 -4.87 10.51 -24.90
N GLY A 181 -6.04 10.66 -25.53
CA GLY A 181 -7.25 9.92 -25.15
C GLY A 181 -7.10 8.40 -25.27
N LEU A 182 -6.38 7.91 -26.31
CA LEU A 182 -6.07 6.48 -26.45
C LEU A 182 -5.15 5.99 -25.31
N ARG A 183 -4.08 6.72 -25.00
CA ARG A 183 -3.19 6.39 -23.87
C ARG A 183 -3.91 6.40 -22.54
N GLN A 184 -4.82 7.35 -22.33
CA GLN A 184 -5.64 7.39 -21.12
C GLN A 184 -6.60 6.19 -21.05
N ALA A 185 -7.23 5.81 -22.17
CA ALA A 185 -8.10 4.64 -22.23
C ALA A 185 -7.36 3.33 -21.87
N GLU A 186 -6.10 3.17 -22.28
CA GLU A 186 -5.25 2.04 -21.91
C GLU A 186 -5.01 1.94 -20.40
N LEU A 187 -5.05 3.05 -19.67
CA LEU A 187 -4.91 3.08 -18.20
C LEU A 187 -6.22 2.72 -17.48
N TRP A 188 -7.36 2.76 -18.16
CA TRP A 188 -8.67 2.44 -17.60
C TRP A 188 -9.05 0.97 -17.69
N VAL A 189 -8.42 0.23 -18.59
CA VAL A 189 -8.67 -1.21 -18.84
C VAL A 189 -7.66 -2.14 -18.15
N LYS A 190 -6.74 -1.57 -17.36
CA LYS A 190 -5.76 -2.28 -16.53
C LYS A 190 -6.17 -2.28 -15.06
#